data_AF-A0A1W9MU30-F1
#
_entry.id   AF-A0A1W9MU30-F1
#
_cell.length_a   1.000
_cell.length_b   1.000
_cell.length_c   1.000
_cell.angle_alpha   90.00
_cell.angle_beta   90.00
_cell.angle_gamma   90.00
#
_symmetry.space_group_name_H-M   'P 1'
#
loop_
_entity.id
_entity.type
_entity.pdbx_description
1 polymer ?
#
loop_
_entity_poly.entity_id
_entity_poly.type
_entity_poly.pdbx_seq_one_letter_code
_entity_poly.pdbx_strand_id
1 'polypeptide(L)'
;MEKINGIDEKYLKENAAKVTDADIGKVAEKADEIQAKFKKGGPLGRFIEDVKLLISLVKDYWKGDYRTIPYWAVGAIVFALLYVLSPIDLIPDALPVIGLLDDAAVVGLCLGLVEQELEDYREWKKLRSEK
;
A
#
# COMPACT_ATOMS: atom_id res chain seq x y z
N MET A 1 22.52 4.05 9.18
CA MET A 1 21.68 3.72 8.01
C MET A 1 20.83 2.54 8.42
N GLU A 2 19.56 2.81 8.64
CA GLU A 2 18.60 1.88 9.21
C GLU A 2 18.29 0.77 8.21
N LYS A 3 18.42 -0.49 8.65
CA LYS A 3 18.25 -1.67 7.82
C LYS A 3 16.77 -1.99 7.71
N ILE A 4 16.21 -1.90 6.52
CA ILE A 4 14.87 -2.42 6.25
C ILE A 4 15.02 -3.94 6.01
N ASN A 5 14.42 -4.75 6.89
CA ASN A 5 14.13 -6.18 6.71
C ASN A 5 15.05 -6.98 5.76
N GLY A 6 16.32 -7.17 6.15
CA GLY A 6 17.23 -8.13 5.48
C GLY A 6 17.68 -7.78 4.04
N ILE A 7 17.19 -6.69 3.47
CA ILE A 7 17.58 -6.21 2.13
C ILE A 7 18.52 -5.02 2.33
N ASP A 8 19.82 -5.30 2.35
CA ASP A 8 20.86 -4.27 2.35
C ASP A 8 21.59 -4.20 1.00
N GLU A 9 22.49 -3.23 0.87
CA GLU A 9 23.29 -3.04 -0.35
C GLU A 9 24.04 -4.32 -0.75
N LYS A 10 24.49 -5.10 0.24
CA LYS A 10 25.19 -6.36 0.01
C LYS A 10 24.24 -7.43 -0.54
N TYR A 11 23.05 -7.59 0.05
CA TYR A 11 22.01 -8.47 -0.44
C TYR A 11 21.62 -8.15 -1.90
N LEU A 12 21.48 -6.87 -2.23
CA LEU A 12 21.18 -6.41 -3.59
C LEU A 12 22.31 -6.77 -4.57
N LYS A 13 23.56 -6.49 -4.22
CA LYS A 13 24.72 -6.80 -5.07
C LYS A 13 24.90 -8.31 -5.27
N GLU A 14 24.71 -9.11 -4.22
CA GLU A 14 24.83 -10.58 -4.30
C GLU A 14 23.76 -11.21 -5.20
N ASN A 15 22.54 -10.67 -5.22
CA ASN A 15 21.47 -11.19 -6.08
C ASN A 15 21.52 -10.61 -7.50
N ALA A 16 21.91 -9.35 -7.67
CA ALA A 16 22.15 -8.77 -8.98
C ALA A 16 23.27 -9.52 -9.74
N ALA A 17 24.30 -9.99 -9.03
CA ALA A 17 25.38 -10.81 -9.61
C ALA A 17 24.91 -12.16 -10.18
N LYS A 18 23.70 -12.62 -9.83
CA LYS A 18 23.11 -13.88 -10.32
C LYS A 18 22.21 -13.69 -11.55
N VAL A 19 21.93 -12.45 -11.96
CA VAL A 19 21.07 -12.14 -13.11
C VAL A 19 21.77 -12.56 -14.40
N THR A 20 21.06 -13.27 -15.27
CA THR A 20 21.58 -13.74 -16.56
C THR A 20 21.00 -12.98 -17.75
N ASP A 21 21.63 -13.09 -18.92
CA ASP A 21 21.12 -12.53 -20.19
C ASP A 21 19.71 -13.05 -20.52
N ALA A 22 19.40 -14.29 -20.14
CA ALA A 22 18.06 -14.86 -20.30
C ALA A 22 17.01 -14.15 -19.42
N ASP A 23 17.39 -13.71 -18.21
CA ASP A 23 16.48 -12.97 -17.33
C ASP A 23 16.27 -11.54 -17.84
N ILE A 24 17.32 -10.91 -18.37
CA ILE A 24 17.23 -9.61 -19.06
C ILE A 24 16.30 -9.73 -20.28
N GLY A 25 16.46 -10.78 -21.09
CA GLY A 25 15.61 -11.08 -22.24
C GLY A 25 14.13 -11.24 -21.85
N LYS A 26 13.84 -12.00 -20.79
CA LYS A 26 12.46 -12.15 -20.27
C LYS A 26 11.84 -10.82 -19.86
N VAL A 27 12.60 -9.93 -19.21
CA VAL A 27 12.09 -8.61 -18.81
C VAL A 27 11.80 -7.76 -20.04
N ALA A 28 12.68 -7.78 -21.05
CA ALA A 28 12.48 -7.05 -22.30
C ALA A 28 11.25 -7.56 -23.07
N GLU A 29 11.08 -8.88 -23.18
CA GLU A 29 9.92 -9.51 -23.83
C GLU A 29 8.61 -9.18 -23.12
N LYS A 30 8.63 -9.10 -21.79
CA LYS A 30 7.44 -8.81 -20.96
C LYS A 30 7.29 -7.34 -20.60
N ALA A 31 8.04 -6.45 -21.25
CA ALA A 31 8.05 -5.03 -20.89
C ALA A 31 6.65 -4.41 -20.95
N ASP A 32 5.84 -4.77 -21.95
CA ASP A 32 4.48 -4.26 -22.10
C ASP A 32 3.53 -4.75 -21.00
N GLU A 33 3.64 -6.03 -20.60
CA GLU A 33 2.87 -6.59 -19.47
C GLU A 33 3.23 -5.89 -18.16
N ILE A 34 4.53 -5.66 -17.92
CA ILE A 34 5.02 -4.96 -16.73
C ILE A 34 4.49 -3.54 -16.74
N GLN A 35 4.64 -2.81 -17.85
CA GLN A 35 4.13 -1.44 -17.98
C GLN A 35 2.61 -1.38 -17.76
N ALA A 36 1.85 -2.35 -18.26
CA ALA A 36 0.41 -2.42 -18.04
C ALA A 36 0.03 -2.49 -16.56
N LYS A 37 0.88 -3.07 -15.70
CA LYS A 37 0.65 -3.09 -14.25
C LYS A 37 0.74 -1.71 -13.61
N PHE A 38 1.63 -0.84 -14.13
CA PHE A 38 1.88 0.51 -13.61
C PHE A 38 1.01 1.60 -14.25
N LYS A 39 0.38 1.34 -15.40
CA LYS A 39 -0.55 2.28 -16.04
C LYS A 39 -1.70 2.64 -15.11
N LYS A 40 -2.22 3.86 -15.26
CA LYS A 40 -3.45 4.29 -14.57
C LYS A 40 -4.59 3.32 -14.93
N GLY A 41 -5.21 2.70 -13.92
CA GLY A 41 -6.19 1.63 -14.09
C GLY A 41 -5.66 0.20 -14.08
N GLY A 42 -4.33 0.00 -14.20
CA GLY A 42 -3.67 -1.27 -13.93
C GLY A 42 -3.60 -1.58 -12.42
N PRO A 43 -3.26 -2.83 -12.02
CA PRO A 43 -3.29 -3.25 -10.62
C PRO A 43 -2.50 -2.36 -9.66
N LEU A 44 -1.26 -1.97 -10.00
CA LEU A 44 -0.45 -1.11 -9.14
C LEU A 44 -0.93 0.34 -9.16
N GLY A 45 -1.38 0.81 -10.33
CA GLY A 45 -2.00 2.13 -10.46
C GLY A 45 -3.24 2.26 -9.56
N ARG A 46 -4.10 1.24 -9.57
CA ARG A 46 -5.30 1.15 -8.72
C ARG A 46 -4.94 1.13 -7.24
N PHE A 47 -3.98 0.30 -6.84
CA PHE A 47 -3.50 0.26 -5.45
C PHE A 47 -3.03 1.64 -4.96
N ILE A 48 -2.25 2.37 -5.78
CA ILE A 48 -1.80 3.73 -5.44
C ILE A 48 -2.99 4.70 -5.32
N GLU A 49 -3.99 4.58 -6.20
CA GLU A 49 -5.21 5.39 -6.12
C GLU A 49 -6.02 5.09 -4.86
N ASP A 50 -6.11 3.83 -4.46
CA ASP A 50 -6.81 3.40 -3.25
C ASP A 50 -6.11 3.92 -1.99
N VAL A 51 -4.78 3.82 -1.92
CA VAL A 51 -3.99 4.43 -0.83
C VAL A 51 -4.21 5.95 -0.75
N LYS A 52 -4.27 6.65 -1.89
CA LYS A 52 -4.59 8.09 -1.91
C LYS A 52 -6.00 8.39 -1.41
N LEU A 53 -6.97 7.52 -1.72
CA LEU A 53 -8.33 7.62 -1.19
C LEU A 53 -8.36 7.40 0.32
N LEU A 54 -7.67 6.37 0.84
CA LEU A 54 -7.54 6.14 2.28
C LEU A 54 -6.99 7.36 3.03
N ILE A 55 -5.90 7.96 2.53
CA ILE A 55 -5.33 9.19 3.10
C ILE A 55 -6.35 10.33 3.08
N SER A 56 -7.12 10.45 1.99
CA SER A 56 -8.15 11.48 1.89
C SER A 56 -9.30 11.26 2.85
N LEU A 57 -9.73 9.99 3.02
CA LEU A 57 -10.77 9.59 3.95
C LEU A 57 -10.39 10.00 5.37
N VAL A 58 -9.16 9.68 5.80
CA VAL A 58 -8.65 10.09 7.12
C VAL A 58 -8.66 11.61 7.28
N LYS A 59 -8.29 12.38 6.24
CA LYS A 59 -8.31 13.85 6.27
C LYS A 59 -9.73 14.41 6.40
N ASP A 60 -10.68 13.89 5.62
CA ASP A 60 -12.08 14.36 5.64
C ASP A 60 -12.79 13.92 6.92
N TYR A 61 -12.46 12.72 7.42
CA TYR A 61 -12.85 12.30 8.76
C TYR A 61 -12.31 13.27 9.80
N TRP A 62 -11.01 13.56 9.81
CA TRP A 62 -10.41 14.48 10.78
C TRP A 62 -11.09 15.87 10.79
N LYS A 63 -11.37 16.43 9.61
CA LYS A 63 -12.07 17.71 9.45
C LYS A 63 -13.54 17.69 9.91
N GLY A 64 -14.15 16.52 9.99
CA GLY A 64 -15.57 16.35 10.30
C GLY A 64 -16.50 16.34 9.08
N ASP A 65 -15.94 16.37 7.88
CA ASP A 65 -16.68 16.39 6.61
C ASP A 65 -17.33 15.04 6.28
N TYR A 66 -16.71 13.94 6.71
CA TYR A 66 -17.18 12.57 6.47
C TYR A 66 -17.18 11.75 7.76
N ARG A 67 -18.37 11.54 8.35
CA ARG A 67 -18.57 10.87 9.66
C ARG A 67 -19.46 9.63 9.60
N THR A 68 -19.89 9.24 8.40
CA THR A 68 -20.78 8.08 8.19
C THR A 68 -20.04 6.74 8.30
N ILE A 69 -18.70 6.76 8.22
CA ILE A 69 -17.85 5.57 8.35
C ILE A 69 -17.78 5.08 9.82
N PRO A 70 -17.83 3.75 10.06
CA PRO A 70 -17.58 3.19 11.38
C PRO A 70 -16.20 3.53 11.95
N TYR A 71 -16.13 3.78 13.26
CA TYR A 71 -14.86 4.13 13.92
C TYR A 71 -13.78 3.04 13.80
N TRP A 72 -14.19 1.77 13.84
CA TRP A 72 -13.25 0.65 13.69
C TRP A 72 -12.55 0.67 12.32
N ALA A 73 -13.27 1.04 11.26
CA ALA A 73 -12.72 1.12 9.91
C ALA A 73 -11.72 2.27 9.79
N VAL A 74 -12.03 3.43 10.36
CA VAL A 74 -11.07 4.54 10.46
C VAL A 74 -9.81 4.11 11.22
N GLY A 75 -9.96 3.38 12.33
CA GLY A 75 -8.85 2.83 13.10
C GLY A 75 -7.97 1.88 12.28
N ALA A 76 -8.58 0.95 11.55
CA ALA A 76 -7.86 0.01 10.67
C ALA A 76 -7.08 0.74 9.57
N ILE A 77 -7.69 1.74 8.93
CA ILE A 77 -7.05 2.55 7.88
C ILE A 77 -5.86 3.32 8.43
N VAL A 78 -6.03 3.98 9.59
CA VAL A 78 -4.94 4.72 10.24
C VAL A 78 -3.80 3.77 10.63
N PHE A 79 -4.12 2.61 11.19
CA PHE A 79 -3.13 1.60 11.54
C PHE A 79 -2.31 1.16 10.32
N ALA A 80 -2.97 0.82 9.20
CA ALA A 80 -2.29 0.43 7.96
C ALA A 80 -1.42 1.56 7.38
N LEU A 81 -1.90 2.81 7.39
CA LEU A 81 -1.13 3.95 6.89
C LEU A 81 0.07 4.30 7.79
N LEU A 82 -0.07 4.17 9.11
CA LEU A 82 1.06 4.36 10.04
C LEU A 82 2.12 3.28 9.86
N TYR A 83 1.70 2.04 9.61
CA TYR A 83 2.61 0.94 9.31
C TYR A 83 3.45 1.22 8.05
N VAL A 84 2.86 1.82 7.01
CA VAL A 84 3.59 2.26 5.80
C VAL A 84 4.59 3.39 6.10
N LEU A 85 4.26 4.30 7.02
CA LEU A 85 5.10 5.47 7.33
C LEU A 85 6.33 5.09 8.16
N SER A 86 6.15 4.23 9.16
CA SER A 86 7.23 3.72 10.01
C SER A 86 6.88 2.29 10.44
N PRO A 87 7.36 1.27 9.70
CA PRO A 87 7.09 -0.12 10.05
C PRO A 87 7.70 -0.53 11.40
N ILE A 88 8.67 0.23 11.92
CA ILE A 88 9.43 -0.08 13.14
C ILE A 88 8.75 0.49 14.39
N ASP A 89 8.14 1.69 14.33
CA ASP A 89 7.67 2.39 15.54
C ASP A 89 6.35 1.86 16.12
N LEU A 90 5.55 1.13 15.34
CA LEU A 90 4.19 0.74 15.75
C LEU A 90 4.13 -0.59 16.50
N ILE A 91 5.18 -1.42 16.40
CA ILE A 91 5.27 -2.72 17.04
C ILE A 91 6.34 -2.63 18.14
N PRO A 92 5.96 -2.47 19.42
CA PRO A 92 6.89 -2.65 20.52
C PRO A 92 7.53 -4.04 20.41
N ASP A 93 8.76 -4.21 20.89
CA ASP A 93 9.59 -5.44 20.83
C ASP A 93 8.96 -6.76 21.37
N ALA A 94 7.66 -6.78 21.66
CA ALA A 94 6.89 -7.87 22.26
C ALA A 94 6.22 -8.86 21.27
N LEU A 95 6.25 -8.63 19.95
CA LEU A 95 5.60 -9.51 18.95
C LEU A 95 6.57 -10.01 17.86
N PRO A 96 7.47 -10.96 18.16
CA PRO A 96 8.45 -11.52 17.21
C PRO A 96 7.83 -12.32 16.04
N VAL A 97 6.51 -12.49 15.99
CA VAL A 97 5.80 -13.33 14.99
C VAL A 97 5.22 -12.51 13.82
N ILE A 98 5.06 -11.19 13.96
CA ILE A 98 4.40 -10.33 12.95
C ILE A 98 5.35 -9.85 11.85
N GLY A 99 6.67 -9.92 12.07
CA GLY A 99 7.72 -9.49 11.11
C GLY A 99 7.79 -10.28 9.79
N LEU A 100 6.87 -11.20 9.54
CA LEU A 100 6.68 -11.90 8.26
C LEU A 100 5.58 -11.29 7.37
N LEU A 101 4.80 -10.33 7.87
CA LEU A 101 3.87 -9.59 7.02
C LEU A 101 4.65 -8.49 6.28
N ASP A 102 4.94 -8.75 5.01
CA ASP A 102 5.42 -7.75 4.05
C ASP A 102 4.54 -6.49 4.11
N ASP A 103 5.12 -5.30 4.02
CA ASP A 103 4.38 -4.02 4.19
C ASP A 103 3.22 -3.89 3.21
N ALA A 104 3.41 -4.43 2.00
CA ALA A 104 2.39 -4.51 0.97
C ALA A 104 1.23 -5.46 1.35
N ALA A 105 1.49 -6.52 2.10
CA ALA A 105 0.48 -7.47 2.55
C ALA A 105 -0.43 -6.85 3.62
N VAL A 106 0.13 -6.08 4.57
CA VAL A 106 -0.66 -5.39 5.60
C VAL A 106 -1.63 -4.38 4.96
N VAL A 107 -1.14 -3.57 4.03
CA VAL A 107 -1.99 -2.62 3.30
C VAL A 107 -3.03 -3.35 2.44
N GLY A 108 -2.64 -4.42 1.75
CA GLY A 108 -3.56 -5.22 0.94
C GLY A 108 -4.69 -5.86 1.78
N LEU A 109 -4.37 -6.38 2.95
CA LEU A 109 -5.35 -6.91 3.90
C LEU A 109 -6.29 -5.82 4.42
N CYS A 110 -5.74 -4.65 4.77
CA CYS A 110 -6.56 -3.52 5.18
C CYS A 110 -7.51 -3.08 4.06
N LEU A 111 -7.02 -2.96 2.82
CA LEU A 111 -7.85 -2.61 1.66
C LEU A 111 -8.99 -3.61 1.45
N GLY A 112 -8.73 -4.91 1.58
CA GLY A 112 -9.80 -5.92 1.52
C GLY A 112 -10.77 -5.85 2.70
N LEU A 113 -10.31 -5.48 3.90
CA LEU A 113 -11.15 -5.34 5.08
C LEU A 113 -12.10 -4.13 5.00
N VAL A 114 -11.63 -3.03 4.42
CA VAL A 114 -12.37 -1.76 4.33
C VAL A 114 -12.85 -1.43 2.91
N GLU A 115 -12.95 -2.44 2.04
CA GLU A 115 -13.27 -2.26 0.62
C GLU A 115 -14.60 -1.52 0.45
N GLN A 116 -15.63 -1.95 1.19
CA GLN A 116 -16.96 -1.33 1.15
C GLN A 116 -16.91 0.12 1.65
N GLU A 117 -16.25 0.40 2.77
CA GLU A 117 -16.13 1.77 3.29
C GLU A 117 -15.36 2.69 2.32
N LEU A 118 -14.38 2.13 1.59
CA LEU A 118 -13.61 2.87 0.60
C LEU A 118 -14.45 3.18 -0.64
N GLU A 119 -15.31 2.26 -1.07
CA GLU A 119 -16.30 2.47 -2.13
C GLU A 119 -17.31 3.56 -1.76
N ASP A 120 -17.92 3.46 -0.58
CA ASP A 120 -18.88 4.45 -0.08
C ASP A 120 -18.25 5.86 -0.02
N TYR A 121 -17.01 5.95 0.45
CA TYR A 121 -16.26 7.21 0.47
C TYR A 121 -15.94 7.71 -0.94
N ARG A 122 -15.61 6.82 -1.89
CA ARG A 122 -15.34 7.18 -3.28
C ARG A 122 -16.58 7.79 -3.94
N GLU A 123 -17.75 7.20 -3.73
CA GLU A 123 -19.03 7.73 -4.22
C GLU A 123 -19.34 9.09 -3.61
N TRP A 124 -19.23 9.22 -2.28
CA TRP A 124 -19.43 10.50 -1.59
C TRP A 124 -18.52 11.60 -2.14
N LYS A 125 -17.25 11.29 -2.40
CA LYS A 125 -16.27 12.25 -2.91
C LYS A 125 -16.60 12.69 -4.33
N LYS A 126 -17.06 11.76 -5.18
CA LYS A 126 -17.50 12.04 -6.54
C LYS A 126 -18.68 13.04 -6.54
N LEU A 127 -19.68 12.80 -5.68
CA LEU A 127 -20.83 13.68 -5.51
C LEU A 127 -20.44 15.10 -5.03
N ARG A 128 -19.36 15.24 -4.26
CA ARG A 128 -18.81 16.56 -3.85
C ARG A 128 -17.99 17.25 -4.93
N SER A 129 -17.31 16.51 -5.80
CA SER A 129 -16.49 17.10 -6.88
C SER A 129 -17.32 17.57 -8.09
N GLU A 130 -18.55 17.08 -8.23
CA GLU A 130 -19.49 17.47 -9.28
C GLU A 130 -20.39 18.66 -8.87
N LYS A 131 -20.20 19.22 -7.67
CA LYS A 131 -20.81 20.46 -7.18
C LYS A 131 -19.82 21.61 -7.18
#